data_AF-A0A4P6M2S4-F1
#
_entry.id   AF-A0A4P6M2S4-F1
#
_cell.length_a   1.000
_cell.length_b   1.000
_cell.length_c   1.000
_cell.angle_alpha   90.00
_cell.angle_beta   90.00
_cell.angle_gamma   90.00
#
_symmetry.space_group_name_H-M   'P 1'
#
loop_
_entity.id
_entity.type
_entity.pdbx_description
1 polymer ?
#
loop_
_entity_poly.entity_id
_entity_poly.type
_entity_poly.pdbx_seq_one_letter_code
_entity_poly.pdbx_strand_id
1 'polypeptide(L)' 'MDVSDNIILLMDDVTTSSNSLYACKEILMDHGAKSVEMFALGKAI' A
#
# COMPACT_ATOMS: atom_id res chain seq x y z
N MET A 1 -14.72 -6.62 -1.04
CA MET A 1 -14.31 -6.36 0.35
C MET A 1 -14.44 -4.88 0.54
N ASP A 2 -15.22 -4.42 1.52
CA ASP A 2 -15.30 -3.00 1.82
C ASP A 2 -14.07 -2.59 2.62
N VAL A 3 -13.41 -1.51 2.19
CA VAL A 3 -12.20 -0.96 2.82
C VAL A 3 -12.45 0.40 3.46
N SER A 4 -13.69 0.88 3.40
CA SER A 4 -14.10 2.18 3.93
C SER A 4 -13.78 2.31 5.41
N ASP A 5 -13.21 3.44 5.84
CA ASP A 5 -12.83 3.74 7.22
C ASP A 5 -11.80 2.81 7.87
N ASN A 6 -11.18 1.90 7.11
CA ASN A 6 -10.18 0.96 7.63
C ASN A 6 -8.77 1.58 7.61
N ILE A 7 -7.96 1.22 8.61
CA ILE A 7 -6.51 1.47 8.61
C ILE A 7 -5.84 0.22 8.02
N ILE A 8 -5.11 0.39 6.93
CA ILE A 8 -4.54 -0.71 6.15
C ILE A 8 -3.01 -0.63 6.20
N LEU A 9 -2.38 -1.77 6.50
CA LEU A 9 -0.94 -1.97 6.32
C LEU A 9 -0.72 -2.72 5.00
N LEU A 10 -0.16 -2.03 4.02
CA LEU A 10 0.19 -2.57 2.71
C LEU A 10 1.63 -3.08 2.76
N MET A 11 1.79 -4.41 2.75
CA MET A 11 3.10 -5.06 2.82
C MET A 11 3.52 -5.68 1.48
N ASP A 12 4.78 -5.52 1.12
CA ASP A 12 5.41 -6.17 -0.03
C ASP A 12 6.71 -6.88 0.39
N ASP A 13 7.18 -7.87 -0.38
CA ASP A 13 8.41 -8.59 -0.06
C ASP A 13 9.65 -7.75 -0.41
N VAL A 14 9.81 -7.36 -1.68
CA VAL A 14 10.94 -6.58 -2.16
C VAL A 14 10.45 -5.49 -3.11
N THR A 15 10.89 -4.25 -2.88
CA THR A 15 10.61 -3.15 -3.79
C THR A 15 11.86 -2.74 -4.55
N THR A 16 11.74 -2.34 -5.82
CA THR A 16 12.84 -1.70 -6.56
C THR A 16 12.67 -0.17 -6.53
N SER A 17 11.63 0.33 -7.20
CA SER A 17 11.27 1.76 -7.24
C SER A 17 10.07 2.12 -6.34
N SER A 18 9.43 1.12 -5.71
CA SER A 18 8.18 1.25 -4.95
C SER A 18 6.94 1.67 -5.77
N ASN A 19 7.02 1.75 -7.10
CA ASN A 19 5.90 2.18 -7.95
C ASN A 19 4.61 1.35 -7.73
N SER A 20 4.74 0.04 -7.60
CA SER A 20 3.60 -0.86 -7.37
C SER A 20 2.92 -0.58 -6.02
N LEU A 21 3.70 -0.36 -4.96
CA LEU A 21 3.19 0.00 -3.64
C LEU A 21 2.42 1.34 -3.68
N TYR A 22 2.95 2.34 -4.37
CA TYR A 22 2.28 3.63 -4.52
C TYR A 22 0.95 3.49 -5.26
N ALA A 23 0.92 2.77 -6.38
CA ALA A 23 -0.31 2.54 -7.13
C ALA A 23 -1.37 1.80 -6.28
N CYS A 24 -0.96 0.77 -5.53
CA CYS A 24 -1.87 0.05 -4.64
C CYS A 24 -2.38 0.94 -3.49
N LYS A 25 -1.52 1.80 -2.92
CA LYS A 25 -1.92 2.77 -1.91
C LYS A 25 -2.98 3.74 -2.46
N GLU A 26 -2.77 4.29 -3.65
CA GLU A 26 -3.73 5.20 -4.29
C GLU A 26 -5.08 4.52 -4.50
N ILE A 27 -5.10 3.30 -5.04
CA ILE A 27 -6.33 2.53 -5.24
C ILE A 27 -7.09 2.34 -3.91
N LEU A 28 -6.38 1.98 -2.83
CA LEU A 28 -7.01 1.77 -1.51
C LEU A 28 -7.58 3.07 -0.93
N MET A 29 -6.85 4.17 -1.04
CA MET A 29 -7.31 5.49 -0.59
C MET A 29 -8.54 5.95 -1.40
N ASP A 30 -8.52 5.77 -2.73
CA ASP A 30 -9.62 6.13 -3.62
C ASP A 30 -10.91 5.33 -3.33
N HIS A 31 -10.77 4.13 -2.75
CA HIS A 31 -11.89 3.29 -2.31
C HIS A 31 -12.31 3.53 -0.85
N GLY A 32 -11.83 4.61 -0.21
CA GLY A 32 -12.32 5.05 1.09
C GLY A 32 -11.53 4.55 2.30
N ALA A 33 -10.34 3.97 2.11
CA ALA A 33 -9.47 3.63 3.23
C ALA A 33 -9.14 4.89 4.06
N LYS A 34 -9.21 4.77 5.39
CA LYS A 34 -8.91 5.86 6.31
C LYS A 34 -7.42 6.23 6.28
N SER A 35 -6.57 5.21 6.22
CA SER A 35 -5.14 5.38 6.02
C SER A 35 -4.52 4.10 5.46
N VAL A 36 -3.44 4.28 4.69
CA VAL A 36 -2.66 3.18 4.11
C VAL A 36 -1.18 3.43 4.38
N GLU A 37 -0.62 2.62 5.27
CA GLU A 37 0.81 2.58 5.58
C GLU A 37 1.49 1.54 4.70
N MET A 38 2.64 1.88 4.11
CA MET A 38 3.37 0.99 3.20
C MET A 38 4.63 0.46 3.87
N PHE A 39 4.89 -0.83 3.70
CA PHE A 39 6.07 -1.49 4.25
C PHE A 39 6.60 -2.54 3.27
N ALA A 40 7.92 -2.63 3.11
CA ALA A 40 8.56 -3.67 2.32
C ALA A 40 9.69 -4.32 3.10
N LEU A 41 9.84 -5.64 2.99
CA LEU A 41 10.89 -6.38 3.71
C LEU A 41 12.29 -6.12 3.15
N GLY A 42 12.40 -5.85 1.84
CA GLY A 42 13.65 -5.54 1.17
C GLY A 42 13.52 -4.46 0.12
N LYS A 43 14.66 -3.84 -0.23
CA LYS A 43 14.78 -2.97 -1.40
C LYS A 43 15.85 -3.52 -2.34
N ALA A 44 15.45 -3.90 -3.54
CA ALA A 44 16.37 -4.21 -4.63
C ALA A 44 16.93 -2.90 -5.20
N ILE A 45 18.26 -2.83 -5.33
CA ILE A 45 19.00 -1.69 -5.87
C ILE A 45 19.20 -1.89 -7.37
#